data_AF-A0A1D1ZPB2-F1
#
_entry.id   AF-A0A1D1ZPB2-F1
#
_cell.length_a   1.000
_cell.length_b   1.000
_cell.length_c   1.000
_cell.angle_alpha   90.00
_cell.angle_beta   90.00
_cell.angle_gamma   90.00
#
_symmetry.space_group_name_H-M   'P 1'
#
loop_
_entity.id
_entity.type
_entity.pdbx_description
1 polymer ?
#
loop_
_entity_poly.entity_id
_entity_poly.type
_entity_poly.pdbx_seq_one_letter_code
_entity_poly.pdbx_strand_id
1 'polypeptide(L)'
;MERDVQAFDAALEAEGIPPRFTHRCQGEYQWKLNRSYSEAAQGPIVGSWREEVFNATGKLRTDFPETYRNVGVGGGDKWALAAAAEAQALSEWEEGGRKPLGE
;
A
#
# COMPACT_ATOMS: atom_id res chain seq x y z
N MET A 1 -16.32 15.44 4.35
CA MET A 1 -15.11 16.03 3.76
C MET A 1 -14.45 17.03 4.70
N GLU A 2 -15.00 18.22 4.92
CA GLU A 2 -14.33 19.24 5.75
C GLU A 2 -14.17 18.85 7.23
N ARG A 3 -15.20 18.21 7.82
CA ARG A 3 -15.11 17.61 9.17
C ARG A 3 -14.05 16.52 9.27
N ASP A 4 -13.86 15.73 8.22
CA ASP A 4 -12.90 14.63 8.21
C ASP A 4 -11.46 15.16 8.09
N VAL A 5 -11.26 16.23 7.31
CA VAL A 5 -9.98 16.95 7.22
C VAL A 5 -9.62 17.59 8.57
N GLN A 6 -10.57 18.26 9.23
CA GLN A 6 -10.35 18.84 10.55
C GLN A 6 -10.01 17.78 11.61
N ALA A 7 -10.69 16.62 11.57
CA ALA A 7 -10.38 15.50 12.46
C ALA A 7 -8.99 14.92 12.19
N PHE A 8 -8.59 14.84 10.92
CA PHE A 8 -7.24 14.40 10.53
C PHE A 8 -6.15 15.37 10.99
N ASP A 9 -6.32 16.68 10.76
CA ASP A 9 -5.36 17.69 11.18
C ASP A 9 -5.22 17.75 12.71
N ALA A 10 -6.33 17.60 13.46
CA ALA A 10 -6.31 17.52 14.91
C ALA A 10 -5.58 16.26 15.42
N ALA A 11 -5.68 15.13 14.72
CA ALA A 11 -4.94 13.92 15.06
C ALA A 11 -3.43 14.11 14.84
N LEU A 12 -3.02 14.75 13.74
CA LEU A 12 -1.62 15.09 13.47
C LEU A 12 -1.06 16.04 14.54
N GLU A 13 -1.83 17.03 14.96
CA GLU A 13 -1.45 17.95 16.05
C GLU A 13 -1.28 17.21 17.38
N ALA A 14 -2.20 16.30 17.72
CA ALA A 14 -2.14 15.49 18.93
C ALA A 14 -0.91 14.54 18.96
N GLU A 15 -0.50 14.02 17.80
CA GLU A 15 0.72 13.21 17.63
C GLU A 15 2.00 14.05 17.54
N GLY A 16 1.89 15.39 17.55
CA GLY A 16 3.02 16.32 17.43
C GLY A 16 3.66 16.31 16.05
N ILE A 17 2.94 15.89 15.01
CA ILE A 17 3.43 15.80 13.63
C ILE A 17 3.33 17.18 12.97
N PRO A 18 4.45 17.77 12.52
CA PRO A 18 4.42 19.06 11.83
C PRO A 18 3.58 19.05 10.53
N PRO A 19 2.90 20.16 10.18
CA PRO A 19 2.06 20.24 8.96
C PRO A 19 2.80 19.93 7.65
N ARG A 20 4.12 20.14 7.59
CA ARG A 20 4.92 19.73 6.41
C ARG A 20 4.90 18.21 6.14
N PHE A 21 4.43 17.42 7.09
CA PHE A 21 4.29 15.98 6.99
C PHE A 21 2.82 15.52 6.90
N THR A 22 1.86 16.43 6.69
CA THR A 22 0.43 16.10 6.54
C THR A 22 0.18 15.05 5.46
N HIS A 23 0.95 15.05 4.37
CA HIS A 23 0.84 14.04 3.29
C HIS A 23 1.89 12.93 3.39
N ARG A 24 2.63 12.85 4.49
CA ARG A 24 3.67 11.83 4.70
C ARG A 24 3.00 10.53 5.16
N CYS A 25 2.38 9.84 4.22
CA CYS A 25 1.89 8.48 4.42
C CYS A 25 3.07 7.50 4.39
N GLN A 26 3.86 7.42 5.45
CA GLN A 26 4.96 6.44 5.56
C GLN A 26 4.59 5.26 6.47
N GLY A 27 5.32 4.16 6.32
CA GLY A 27 5.14 2.97 7.16
C GLY A 27 3.79 2.29 6.93
N GLU A 28 3.15 1.84 8.02
CA GLU A 28 1.87 1.13 7.95
C GLU A 28 0.72 1.97 7.37
N TYR A 29 0.80 3.30 7.48
CA TYR A 29 -0.31 4.19 7.12
C TYR A 29 -0.62 4.15 5.62
N GLN A 30 0.41 4.08 4.75
CA GLN A 30 0.21 3.96 3.30
C GLN A 30 -0.55 2.68 2.94
N TRP A 31 -0.26 1.57 3.64
CA TRP A 31 -0.87 0.28 3.38
C TRP A 31 -2.31 0.22 3.92
N LYS A 32 -2.56 0.81 5.09
CA LYS A 32 -3.92 0.96 5.64
C LYS A 32 -4.81 1.79 4.71
N LEU A 33 -4.29 2.92 4.21
CA LEU A 33 -5.01 3.78 3.27
C LEU A 33 -5.31 3.08 1.93
N ASN A 34 -4.32 2.38 1.37
CA ASN A 34 -4.51 1.60 0.14
C ASN A 34 -5.55 0.49 0.31
N ARG A 35 -5.56 -0.19 1.47
CA ARG A 35 -6.59 -1.20 1.80
C ARG A 35 -7.97 -0.56 1.91
N SER A 36 -8.12 0.56 2.61
CA SER A 36 -9.42 1.23 2.73
C SER A 36 -9.98 1.69 1.38
N TYR A 37 -9.12 2.12 0.44
CA TYR A 37 -9.56 2.47 -0.91
C TYR A 37 -9.99 1.25 -1.72
N SER A 38 -9.26 0.15 -1.62
CA SER A 38 -9.63 -1.09 -2.29
C SER A 38 -10.96 -1.64 -1.76
N GLU A 39 -11.16 -1.64 -0.44
CA GLU A 39 -12.41 -2.04 0.21
C GLU A 39 -13.58 -1.15 -0.22
N ALA A 40 -13.40 0.17 -0.22
CA ALA A 40 -14.43 1.12 -0.65
C ALA A 40 -14.79 0.95 -2.13
N ALA A 41 -13.82 0.57 -2.97
CA ALA A 41 -14.03 0.30 -4.39
C ALA A 41 -14.55 -1.11 -4.69
N GLN A 42 -14.70 -1.97 -3.67
CA GLN A 42 -14.95 -3.42 -3.83
C GLN A 42 -13.96 -4.07 -4.81
N GLY A 43 -12.73 -3.55 -4.84
CA GLY A 43 -11.65 -4.03 -5.68
C GLY A 43 -10.87 -5.18 -5.04
N PRO A 44 -9.96 -5.80 -5.79
CA PRO A 44 -9.02 -6.76 -5.21
C PRO A 44 -8.14 -6.06 -4.16
N ILE A 45 -8.04 -6.68 -2.99
CA ILE A 45 -7.24 -6.17 -1.87
C ILE A 45 -5.76 -6.24 -2.25
N VAL A 46 -5.03 -5.15 -2.00
CA VAL A 46 -3.58 -5.09 -2.19
C VAL A 46 -2.91 -6.22 -1.40
N GLY A 47 -2.23 -7.13 -2.08
CA GLY A 47 -1.62 -8.30 -1.46
C GLY A 47 -0.54 -7.92 -0.43
N SER A 48 -0.52 -8.62 0.71
CA SER A 48 0.47 -8.41 1.77
C SER A 48 1.91 -8.61 1.30
N TRP A 49 2.13 -9.37 0.23
CA TRP A 49 3.44 -9.56 -0.39
C TRP A 49 4.08 -8.24 -0.86
N ARG A 50 3.30 -7.23 -1.27
CA ARG A 50 3.83 -5.92 -1.68
C ARG A 50 4.43 -5.17 -0.49
N GLU A 51 3.78 -5.27 0.66
CA GLU A 51 4.25 -4.70 1.93
C GLU A 51 5.54 -5.39 2.37
N GLU A 52 5.61 -6.73 2.27
CA GLU A 52 6.82 -7.50 2.56
C GLU A 52 7.99 -7.12 1.63
N VAL A 53 7.77 -7.07 0.31
CA VAL A 53 8.79 -6.69 -0.67
C VAL A 53 9.28 -5.27 -0.42
N PHE A 54 8.38 -4.32 -0.16
CA PHE A 54 8.72 -2.94 0.13
C PHE A 54 9.61 -2.82 1.38
N ASN A 55 9.25 -3.52 2.46
CA ASN A 55 10.01 -3.50 3.71
C ASN A 55 11.39 -4.14 3.53
N ALA A 56 11.47 -5.29 2.85
CA ALA A 56 12.74 -5.97 2.61
C ALA A 56 13.67 -5.14 1.69
N THR A 57 13.12 -4.53 0.63
CA THR A 57 13.87 -3.61 -0.24
C THR A 57 14.30 -2.36 0.53
N GLY A 58 13.43 -1.81 1.37
CA GLY A 58 13.71 -0.65 2.22
C GLY A 58 14.90 -0.91 3.14
N LYS A 59 14.95 -2.10 3.77
CA LYS A 59 16.08 -2.54 4.58
C LYS A 59 17.38 -2.64 3.76
N LEU A 60 17.34 -3.28 2.59
CA LEU A 60 18.52 -3.38 1.72
C LEU A 60 19.02 -2.00 1.28
N ARG A 61 18.11 -1.07 0.97
CA ARG A 61 18.49 0.30 0.61
C ARG A 61 19.17 1.03 1.76
N THR A 62 18.74 0.80 3.01
CA THR A 62 19.38 1.38 4.20
C THR A 62 20.75 0.75 4.47
N ASP A 63 20.86 -0.57 4.35
CA ASP A 63 22.09 -1.31 4.68
C ASP A 63 23.15 -1.20 3.56
N PHE A 64 22.73 -1.20 2.29
CA PHE A 64 23.60 -1.27 1.10
C PHE A 64 23.15 -0.30 0.00
N PRO A 65 23.15 1.02 0.24
CA PRO A 65 22.56 2.01 -0.65
C PRO A 65 23.09 2.00 -2.09
N GLU A 66 24.36 1.63 -2.29
CA GLU A 66 25.01 1.60 -3.61
C GLU A 66 24.70 0.31 -4.41
N THR A 67 24.35 -0.78 -3.73
CA THR A 67 24.24 -2.11 -4.36
C THR A 67 22.89 -2.77 -4.19
N TYR A 68 21.96 -2.19 -3.41
CA TYR A 68 20.65 -2.80 -3.12
C TYR A 68 19.81 -3.13 -4.36
N ARG A 69 20.06 -2.44 -5.49
CA ARG A 69 19.40 -2.72 -6.78
C ARG A 69 20.02 -3.89 -7.54
N ASN A 70 21.27 -4.22 -7.23
CA ASN A 70 22.03 -5.29 -7.88
C ASN A 70 21.87 -6.63 -7.15
N VAL A 71 21.44 -6.58 -5.88
CA VAL A 71 21.10 -7.77 -5.10
C VAL A 71 19.59 -7.95 -5.09
N GLY A 72 19.13 -9.11 -5.55
CA GLY A 72 17.73 -9.48 -5.47
C GLY A 72 17.27 -9.54 -4.01
N VAL A 73 16.02 -9.17 -3.78
CA VAL A 73 15.40 -9.30 -2.46
C VAL A 73 15.04 -10.78 -2.28
N GLY A 74 15.64 -11.46 -1.29
CA GLY A 74 15.41 -12.89 -1.05
C GLY A 74 13.92 -13.21 -0.85
N GLY A 75 13.43 -14.31 -1.43
CA GLY A 75 11.99 -14.65 -1.45
C GLY A 75 11.30 -14.44 -2.80
N GLY A 76 12.07 -14.22 -3.89
CA GLY A 76 11.57 -13.98 -5.24
C GLY A 76 10.49 -14.97 -5.71
N ASP A 77 10.66 -16.27 -5.47
CA ASP A 77 9.69 -17.28 -5.92
C ASP A 77 8.34 -17.17 -5.18
N LYS A 78 8.36 -16.95 -3.86
CA LYS A 78 7.16 -16.71 -3.04
C LYS A 78 6.39 -15.49 -3.57
N TRP A 79 7.09 -14.38 -3.77
CA TRP A 79 6.46 -13.12 -4.16
C TRP A 79 6.03 -13.12 -5.62
N ALA A 80 6.75 -13.81 -6.50
CA ALA A 80 6.35 -14.01 -7.89
C ALA A 80 5.04 -14.82 -7.99
N LEU A 81 4.90 -15.88 -7.19
CA LEU A 81 3.66 -16.65 -7.10
C LEU A 81 2.51 -15.80 -6.56
N ALA A 82 2.75 -15.02 -5.50
CA ALA A 82 1.74 -14.13 -4.94
C ALA A 82 1.32 -13.01 -5.92
N ALA A 83 2.27 -12.47 -6.68
CA ALA A 83 2.01 -11.48 -7.72
C ALA A 83 1.18 -12.07 -8.87
N ALA A 84 1.47 -13.31 -9.28
CA ALA A 84 0.69 -14.00 -10.30
C ALA A 84 -0.76 -14.26 -9.85
N ALA A 85 -0.95 -14.67 -8.59
CA ALA A 85 -2.28 -14.86 -8.02
C ALA A 85 -3.07 -13.54 -7.94
N GLU A 86 -2.43 -12.44 -7.56
CA GLU A 86 -3.06 -11.12 -7.55
C GLU A 86 -3.42 -10.64 -8.96
N ALA A 87 -2.56 -10.88 -9.95
CA ALA A 87 -2.83 -10.53 -11.35
C ALA A 87 -4.04 -11.31 -11.90
N GLN A 88 -4.15 -12.59 -11.55
CA GLN A 88 -5.32 -13.40 -11.90
C GLN A 88 -6.60 -12.85 -11.26
N ALA A 89 -6.57 -12.54 -9.96
CA ALA A 89 -7.73 -11.99 -9.25
C ALA A 89 -8.18 -10.63 -9.82
N LEU A 90 -7.23 -9.80 -10.28
CA LEU A 90 -7.54 -8.55 -10.96
C LEU A 90 -8.22 -8.79 -12.31
N SER A 91 -7.70 -9.73 -13.13
CA SER A 91 -8.31 -10.10 -14.41
C SER A 91 -9.75 -10.59 -14.23
N GLU A 92 -9.98 -11.45 -13.24
CA GLU A 92 -11.32 -11.96 -12.91
C GLU A 92 -12.28 -10.85 -12.47
N TRP A 93 -11.79 -9.87 -11.70
CA TRP A 93 -12.57 -8.71 -11.28
C TRP A 93 -12.91 -7.78 -12.45
N GLU A 94 -11.99 -7.57 -13.39
CA GLU A 94 -12.21 -6.76 -14.59
C GLU A 94 -13.22 -7.43 -15.54
N GLU A 95 -13.13 -8.75 -15.72
CA GLU A 95 -14.04 -9.56 -16.53
C GLU A 95 -15.44 -9.70 -15.91
N GLY A 96 -15.52 -9.73 -14.57
CA GLY A 96 -16.78 -9.89 -13.81
C GLY A 96 -17.75 -8.70 -13.89
N GLY A 97 -17.35 -7.61 -14.55
CA GLY A 97 -18.16 -6.41 -14.70
C GLY A 97 -18.20 -5.59 -13.41
N ARG A 98 -17.54 -4.42 -13.44
CA ARG A 98 -17.55 -3.44 -12.34
C ARG A 98 -19.00 -3.12 -11.97
N LYS A 99 -19.51 -3.63 -10.83
CA LYS A 99 -20.81 -3.19 -10.32
C LYS A 99 -20.71 -1.68 -10.06
N PRO A 100 -21.64 -0.86 -10.60
CA PRO A 100 -21.61 0.56 -10.34
C PRO A 100 -21.71 0.81 -8.83
N LEU A 101 -20.86 1.71 -8.33
CA LEU A 101 -20.90 2.18 -6.96
C LEU A 101 -22.19 2.99 -6.75
N GLY A 102 -23.25 2.33 -6.29
CA GLY A 102 -24.51 2.95 -5.86
C GLY A 102 -25.71 2.60 -6.74
N GLU A 103 -26.55 1.70 -6.23
CA GLU A 103 -28.01 1.79 -6.34
C GLU A 103 -28.57 2.09 -4.94
#